data_AF-A0AAW9IWQ3-F1
#
_entry.id   AF-A0AAW9IWQ3-F1
#
_cell.length_a   1.000
_cell.length_b   1.000
_cell.length_c   1.000
_cell.angle_alpha   90.00
_cell.angle_beta   90.00
_cell.angle_gamma   90.00
#
_symmetry.space_group_name_H-M   'P 1'
#
loop_
_entity.id
_entity.type
_entity.pdbx_description
1 polymer ?
#
loop_
_entity_poly.entity_id
_entity_poly.type
_entity_poly.pdbx_seq_one_letter_code
_entity_poly.pdbx_strand_id
1 'polypeptide(L)'
;NIKLLELSNPNQPLMKKLLMEAPGTYHHSMMVANLAEAATEAVGGNPVMARVGAYYHDIGKTKRPYFFGENQMGKENPHDKITPNLSTLIILSHPKDGLEMAREHNIPKAIQDIMEQHHGTTLVKYFYYKLKNSSDKPEEIKEEDFRYPGPIPSTKESGIIMLADSVEAAVRSI
;
A
#
# COMPACT_ATOMS: atom_id res chain seq x y z
N ASN A 1 -17.64 12.65 11.32
CA ASN A 1 -18.41 11.42 11.06
C ASN A 1 -19.09 11.35 9.70
N ILE A 2 -19.82 12.37 9.21
CA ILE A 2 -20.51 12.29 7.90
C ILE A 2 -19.57 11.98 6.72
N LYS A 3 -18.42 12.67 6.64
CA LYS A 3 -17.45 12.49 5.55
C LYS A 3 -16.77 11.10 5.51
N LEU A 4 -16.66 10.39 6.65
CA LEU A 4 -16.10 9.03 6.67
C LEU A 4 -17.11 8.01 6.15
N LEU A 5 -18.40 8.18 6.48
CA LEU A 5 -19.47 7.33 5.97
C LEU A 5 -19.60 7.48 4.44
N GLU A 6 -19.47 8.69 3.91
CA GLU A 6 -19.44 8.92 2.46
C GLU A 6 -18.27 8.20 1.77
N LEU A 7 -17.08 8.23 2.38
CA LEU A 7 -15.88 7.57 1.85
C LEU A 7 -15.92 6.05 1.98
N SER A 8 -16.75 5.51 2.88
CA SER A 8 -17.00 4.08 2.98
C SER A 8 -17.87 3.53 1.84
N ASN A 9 -18.49 4.40 1.04
CA ASN A 9 -19.32 4.00 -0.09
C ASN A 9 -18.44 3.48 -1.25
N PRO A 10 -18.61 2.22 -1.70
CA PRO A 10 -17.84 1.67 -2.81
C PRO A 10 -18.07 2.41 -4.14
N ASN A 11 -19.10 3.25 -4.23
CA ASN A 11 -19.37 4.07 -5.39
C ASN A 11 -18.50 5.33 -5.52
N GLN A 12 -17.63 5.62 -4.55
CA GLN A 12 -16.68 6.73 -4.65
C GLN A 12 -15.79 6.58 -5.89
N PRO A 13 -15.49 7.67 -6.63
CA PRO A 13 -14.76 7.59 -7.90
C PRO A 13 -13.43 6.82 -7.81
N LEU A 14 -12.63 7.07 -6.78
CA LEU A 14 -11.35 6.37 -6.57
C LEU A 14 -11.54 4.89 -6.21
N MET A 15 -12.59 4.52 -5.48
CA MET A 15 -12.88 3.11 -5.17
C MET A 15 -13.36 2.35 -6.41
N LYS A 16 -14.19 2.98 -7.25
CA LYS A 16 -14.57 2.43 -8.55
C LYS A 16 -13.35 2.27 -9.45
N LYS A 17 -12.46 3.26 -9.49
CA LYS A 17 -11.20 3.19 -10.23
C LYS A 17 -10.36 2.00 -9.77
N LEU A 18 -10.16 1.84 -8.46
CA LEU A 18 -9.41 0.73 -7.88
C LEU A 18 -10.01 -0.62 -8.28
N LEU A 19 -11.32 -0.78 -8.14
CA LEU A 19 -12.03 -2.01 -8.53
C LEU A 19 -11.86 -2.34 -10.02
N MET A 20 -11.95 -1.33 -10.90
CA MET A 20 -11.91 -1.54 -12.35
C MET A 20 -10.49 -1.74 -12.88
N GLU A 21 -9.51 -1.04 -12.34
CA GLU A 21 -8.13 -1.02 -12.88
C GLU A 21 -7.16 -1.94 -12.12
N ALA A 22 -7.41 -2.18 -10.83
CA ALA A 22 -6.57 -3.00 -9.96
C ALA A 22 -7.45 -3.88 -9.03
N PRO A 23 -8.26 -4.80 -9.58
CA PRO A 23 -9.23 -5.58 -8.80
C PRO A 23 -8.59 -6.42 -7.69
N GLY A 24 -7.37 -6.92 -7.92
CA GLY A 24 -6.60 -7.64 -6.90
C GLY A 24 -6.26 -6.75 -5.72
N THR A 25 -5.75 -5.54 -5.99
CA THR A 25 -5.52 -4.52 -4.95
C THR A 25 -6.81 -4.13 -4.26
N TYR A 26 -7.92 -3.97 -4.98
CA TYR A 26 -9.23 -3.69 -4.35
C TYR A 26 -9.61 -4.78 -3.33
N HIS A 27 -9.50 -6.06 -3.72
CA HIS A 27 -9.82 -7.17 -2.82
C HIS A 27 -8.88 -7.21 -1.61
N HIS A 28 -7.58 -6.97 -1.82
CA HIS A 28 -6.59 -6.82 -0.76
C HIS A 28 -7.01 -5.69 0.22
N SER A 29 -7.29 -4.48 -0.28
CA SER A 29 -7.72 -3.34 0.56
C SER A 29 -8.97 -3.65 1.38
N MET A 30 -9.93 -4.41 0.85
CA MET A 30 -11.12 -4.83 1.61
C MET A 30 -10.79 -5.79 2.75
N MET A 31 -9.84 -6.71 2.54
CA MET A 31 -9.40 -7.65 3.59
C MET A 31 -8.61 -6.92 4.68
N VAL A 32 -7.68 -6.06 4.28
CA VAL A 32 -6.93 -5.19 5.21
C VAL A 32 -7.89 -4.33 6.03
N ALA A 33 -8.94 -3.77 5.42
CA ALA A 33 -9.93 -2.97 6.13
C ALA A 33 -10.67 -3.75 7.22
N ASN A 34 -11.07 -4.99 6.96
CA ASN A 34 -11.72 -5.84 7.96
C ASN A 34 -10.79 -6.17 9.13
N LEU A 35 -9.52 -6.50 8.84
CA LEU A 35 -8.51 -6.78 9.87
C LEU A 35 -8.21 -5.53 10.71
N ALA A 36 -7.99 -4.40 10.03
CA ALA A 36 -7.63 -3.15 10.67
C ALA A 36 -8.78 -2.60 11.54
N GLU A 37 -10.03 -2.71 11.07
CA GLU A 37 -11.21 -2.31 11.84
C GLU A 37 -11.31 -3.10 13.16
N ALA A 38 -11.27 -4.42 13.09
CA ALA A 38 -11.37 -5.30 14.25
C ALA A 38 -10.21 -5.07 15.24
N ALA A 39 -8.98 -4.95 14.74
CA ALA A 39 -7.81 -4.68 15.57
C ALA A 39 -7.87 -3.29 16.23
N THR A 40 -8.36 -2.29 15.50
CA THR A 40 -8.51 -0.92 16.01
C THR A 40 -9.58 -0.83 17.10
N GLU A 41 -10.70 -1.54 16.92
CA GLU A 41 -11.74 -1.64 17.95
C GLU A 41 -11.19 -2.28 19.24
N ALA A 42 -10.44 -3.38 19.11
CA ALA A 42 -9.86 -4.10 20.24
C ALA A 42 -8.88 -3.25 21.09
N VAL A 43 -8.24 -2.22 20.51
CA VAL A 43 -7.29 -1.34 21.22
C VAL A 43 -7.86 0.05 21.54
N GLY A 44 -9.18 0.22 21.39
CA GLY A 44 -9.90 1.46 21.67
C GLY A 44 -9.50 2.63 20.76
N GLY A 45 -9.21 2.35 19.49
CA GLY A 45 -9.00 3.38 18.46
C GLY A 45 -10.30 3.75 17.72
N ASN A 46 -10.17 4.39 16.56
CA ASN A 46 -11.30 4.70 15.68
C ASN A 46 -11.45 3.65 14.55
N PRO A 47 -12.31 2.63 14.70
CA PRO A 47 -12.45 1.54 13.73
C PRO A 47 -12.90 2.03 12.35
N VAL A 48 -13.78 3.03 12.29
CA VAL A 48 -14.26 3.61 11.02
C VAL A 48 -13.12 4.30 10.28
N MET A 49 -12.24 5.02 10.99
CA MET A 49 -11.06 5.63 10.39
C MET A 49 -10.11 4.57 9.84
N ALA A 50 -9.86 3.49 10.59
CA ALA A 50 -9.01 2.40 10.13
C ALA A 50 -9.57 1.71 8.88
N ARG A 51 -10.88 1.41 8.88
CA ARG A 51 -11.58 0.80 7.75
C ARG A 51 -11.51 1.66 6.50
N VAL A 52 -11.85 2.95 6.61
CA VAL A 52 -11.81 3.88 5.49
C VAL A 52 -10.36 4.13 5.04
N GLY A 53 -9.41 4.28 5.97
CA GLY A 53 -7.99 4.42 5.64
C GLY A 53 -7.47 3.27 4.79
N ALA A 54 -7.81 2.04 5.18
CA ALA A 54 -7.43 0.83 4.45
C ALA A 54 -8.05 0.74 3.05
N TYR A 55 -9.24 1.31 2.81
CA TYR A 55 -9.82 1.36 1.46
C TYR A 55 -8.96 2.14 0.47
N TYR A 56 -8.33 3.22 0.94
CA TYR A 56 -7.60 4.15 0.08
C TYR A 56 -6.08 3.98 0.12
N HIS A 57 -5.52 3.24 1.09
CA HIS A 57 -4.08 3.17 1.35
C HIS A 57 -3.25 2.88 0.09
N ASP A 58 -3.82 2.07 -0.80
CA ASP A 58 -3.15 1.49 -1.96
C ASP A 58 -3.58 2.05 -3.33
N ILE A 59 -4.36 3.14 -3.35
CA ILE A 59 -4.90 3.73 -4.59
C ILE A 59 -3.82 4.05 -5.62
N GLY A 60 -2.60 4.37 -5.15
CA GLY A 60 -1.43 4.61 -6.01
C GLY A 60 -1.11 3.48 -6.97
N LYS A 61 -1.39 2.23 -6.59
CA LYS A 61 -1.12 1.04 -7.43
C LYS A 61 -1.87 1.08 -8.76
N THR A 62 -3.00 1.81 -8.84
CA THR A 62 -3.75 2.00 -10.09
C THR A 62 -2.96 2.70 -11.20
N LYS A 63 -1.86 3.41 -10.90
CA LYS A 63 -0.97 3.95 -11.94
C LYS A 63 -0.30 2.85 -12.76
N ARG A 64 0.05 1.73 -12.12
CA ARG A 64 0.87 0.66 -12.70
C ARG A 64 0.43 -0.72 -12.16
N PRO A 65 -0.85 -1.10 -12.32
CA PRO A 65 -1.45 -2.22 -11.57
C PRO A 65 -0.73 -3.56 -11.83
N TYR A 66 -0.25 -3.77 -13.06
CA TYR A 66 0.45 -4.99 -13.46
C TYR A 66 1.76 -5.26 -12.69
N PHE A 67 2.37 -4.25 -12.07
CA PHE A 67 3.58 -4.42 -11.24
C PHE A 67 3.29 -4.84 -9.80
N PHE A 68 2.03 -5.06 -9.43
CA PHE A 68 1.67 -5.52 -8.10
C PHE A 68 1.11 -6.94 -8.17
N GLY A 69 1.71 -7.85 -7.40
CA GLY A 69 1.51 -9.30 -7.54
C GLY A 69 0.05 -9.73 -7.40
N GLU A 70 -0.72 -9.05 -6.56
CA GLU A 70 -2.15 -9.31 -6.36
C GLU A 70 -3.00 -9.08 -7.62
N ASN A 71 -2.50 -8.31 -8.60
CA ASN A 71 -3.17 -8.04 -9.87
C ASN A 71 -2.67 -8.94 -11.02
N GLN A 72 -1.69 -9.82 -10.78
CA GLN A 72 -1.07 -10.68 -11.78
C GLN A 72 -1.78 -12.04 -11.84
N MET A 73 -3.03 -12.08 -12.33
CA MET A 73 -3.85 -13.29 -12.43
C MET A 73 -3.30 -14.31 -13.46
N GLY A 74 -2.23 -15.04 -13.12
CA GLY A 74 -1.58 -16.05 -13.98
C GLY A 74 -0.80 -15.49 -15.17
N LYS A 75 -0.50 -14.19 -15.14
CA LYS A 75 0.31 -13.50 -16.15
C LYS A 75 1.80 -13.56 -15.78
N GLU A 76 2.65 -13.42 -16.78
CA GLU A 76 4.09 -13.27 -16.57
C GLU A 76 4.39 -12.05 -15.67
N ASN A 77 5.28 -12.22 -14.70
CA ASN A 77 5.64 -11.15 -13.77
C ASN A 77 6.53 -10.10 -14.48
N PRO A 78 6.08 -8.85 -14.65
CA PRO A 78 6.87 -7.84 -15.37
C PRO A 78 8.19 -7.50 -14.66
N HIS A 79 8.32 -7.79 -13.36
CA HIS A 79 9.57 -7.61 -12.61
C HIS A 79 10.71 -8.53 -13.07
N ASP A 80 10.42 -9.59 -13.83
CA ASP A 80 11.45 -10.47 -14.38
C ASP A 80 12.16 -9.85 -15.60
N LYS A 81 11.57 -8.82 -16.20
CA LYS A 81 12.08 -8.15 -17.40
C LYS A 81 12.80 -6.83 -17.10
N ILE A 82 12.90 -6.43 -15.83
CA ILE A 82 13.48 -5.15 -15.42
C ILE A 82 14.46 -5.33 -14.27
N THR A 83 15.31 -4.32 -14.05
CA THR A 83 16.30 -4.34 -12.98
C THR A 83 15.63 -4.26 -11.59
N PRO A 84 16.28 -4.78 -10.54
CA PRO A 84 15.79 -4.61 -9.17
C PRO A 84 15.63 -3.15 -8.75
N ASN A 85 16.49 -2.24 -9.21
CA ASN A 85 16.36 -0.81 -8.93
C ASN A 85 15.09 -0.22 -9.54
N LEU A 86 14.79 -0.54 -10.81
CA LEU A 86 13.57 -0.05 -11.45
C LEU A 86 12.32 -0.63 -10.79
N SER A 87 12.35 -1.91 -10.42
CA SER A 87 11.28 -2.57 -9.67
C SER A 87 11.00 -1.87 -8.34
N THR A 88 12.07 -1.54 -7.62
CA THR A 88 12.01 -0.83 -6.34
C THR A 88 11.41 0.56 -6.52
N LEU A 89 11.84 1.31 -7.54
CA LEU A 89 11.31 2.65 -7.81
C LEU A 89 9.80 2.62 -8.11
N ILE A 90 9.32 1.63 -8.86
CA ILE A 90 7.88 1.45 -9.14
C ILE A 90 7.10 1.16 -7.86
N ILE A 91 7.62 0.28 -7.00
CA ILE A 91 6.96 -0.08 -5.75
C ILE A 91 6.96 1.11 -4.79
N LEU A 92 8.08 1.79 -4.60
CA LEU A 92 8.21 2.92 -3.70
C LEU A 92 7.40 4.15 -4.14
N SER A 93 7.00 4.25 -5.42
CA SER A 93 6.25 5.42 -5.90
C SER A 93 4.78 5.40 -5.52
N HIS A 94 4.19 4.23 -5.24
CA HIS A 94 2.73 4.13 -5.10
C HIS A 94 2.15 4.98 -3.95
N PRO A 95 2.78 5.17 -2.77
CA PRO A 95 2.18 6.05 -1.76
C PRO A 95 2.08 7.49 -2.26
N LYS A 96 3.13 7.99 -2.93
CA LYS A 96 3.16 9.33 -3.52
C LYS A 96 2.14 9.49 -4.65
N ASP A 97 2.05 8.51 -5.54
CA ASP A 97 1.07 8.50 -6.63
C ASP A 97 -0.37 8.48 -6.08
N GLY A 98 -0.60 7.72 -4.99
CA GLY A 98 -1.86 7.69 -4.26
C GLY A 98 -2.21 9.03 -3.63
N LEU A 99 -1.25 9.69 -2.99
CA LEU A 99 -1.44 11.02 -2.38
C LEU A 99 -1.83 12.09 -3.41
N GLU A 100 -1.22 12.07 -4.58
CA GLU A 100 -1.57 12.99 -5.67
C GLU A 100 -3.05 12.82 -6.06
N MET A 101 -3.47 11.58 -6.35
CA MET A 101 -4.87 11.26 -6.66
C MET A 101 -5.82 11.61 -5.51
N ALA A 102 -5.43 11.36 -4.27
CA ALA A 102 -6.24 11.67 -3.09
C ALA A 102 -6.47 13.18 -2.91
N ARG A 103 -5.46 14.00 -3.21
CA ARG A 103 -5.57 15.47 -3.18
C ARG A 103 -6.52 15.98 -4.26
N GLU A 104 -6.38 15.48 -5.48
CA GLU A 104 -7.29 15.82 -6.61
C GLU A 104 -8.75 15.50 -6.28
N HIS A 105 -9.00 14.43 -5.53
CA HIS A 105 -10.34 14.00 -5.13
C HIS A 105 -10.79 14.52 -3.76
N ASN A 106 -10.06 15.48 -3.17
CA ASN A 106 -10.40 16.11 -1.89
C ASN A 106 -10.59 15.11 -0.73
N ILE A 107 -9.84 14.01 -0.76
CA ILE A 107 -9.79 13.02 0.31
C ILE A 107 -9.25 13.70 1.58
N PRO A 108 -9.84 13.49 2.76
CA PRO A 108 -9.40 14.13 4.00
C PRO A 108 -7.93 13.88 4.32
N LYS A 109 -7.26 14.88 4.90
CA LYS A 109 -5.84 14.80 5.28
C LYS A 109 -5.52 13.59 6.16
N ALA A 110 -6.39 13.24 7.12
CA ALA A 110 -6.19 12.06 7.96
C ALA A 110 -6.10 10.73 7.16
N ILE A 111 -6.83 10.60 6.05
CA ILE A 111 -6.74 9.43 5.17
C ILE A 111 -5.48 9.52 4.30
N GLN A 112 -5.15 10.71 3.80
CA GLN A 112 -3.88 10.93 3.09
C GLN A 112 -2.67 10.55 3.97
N ASP A 113 -2.69 10.91 5.25
CA ASP A 113 -1.62 10.58 6.20
C ASP A 113 -1.46 9.06 6.36
N ILE A 114 -2.57 8.32 6.45
CA ILE A 114 -2.55 6.85 6.45
C ILE A 114 -1.93 6.32 5.15
N MET A 115 -2.34 6.84 3.99
CA MET A 115 -1.79 6.44 2.69
C MET A 115 -0.28 6.68 2.60
N GLU A 116 0.23 7.77 3.15
CA GLU A 116 1.66 8.08 3.17
C GLU A 116 2.44 7.16 4.13
N GLN A 117 1.85 6.88 5.29
CA GLN A 117 2.52 6.22 6.42
C GLN A 117 2.43 4.71 6.42
N HIS A 118 1.53 4.08 5.66
CA HIS A 118 1.19 2.67 5.84
C HIS A 118 2.35 1.68 5.63
N HIS A 119 3.44 2.11 4.99
CA HIS A 119 4.68 1.33 4.92
C HIS A 119 5.81 1.84 5.82
N GLY A 120 5.63 3.00 6.46
CA GLY A 120 6.67 3.67 7.25
C GLY A 120 7.98 3.78 6.47
N THR A 121 9.06 3.28 7.07
CA THR A 121 10.40 3.23 6.45
C THR A 121 10.88 1.80 6.19
N THR A 122 9.93 0.90 5.92
CA THR A 122 10.22 -0.52 5.67
C THR A 122 11.08 -0.71 4.42
N LEU A 123 11.84 -1.81 4.41
CA LEU A 123 12.73 -2.19 3.32
C LEU A 123 11.97 -3.04 2.30
N VAL A 124 12.09 -2.72 1.01
CA VAL A 124 11.65 -3.57 -0.10
C VAL A 124 12.62 -4.75 -0.26
N LYS A 125 12.52 -5.69 0.69
CA LYS A 125 13.52 -6.74 0.94
C LYS A 125 13.84 -7.59 -0.29
N TYR A 126 12.83 -8.02 -1.04
CA TYR A 126 13.02 -8.92 -2.18
C TYR A 126 13.98 -8.32 -3.21
N PHE A 127 13.73 -7.08 -3.65
CA PHE A 127 14.57 -6.44 -4.66
C PHE A 127 15.93 -5.99 -4.12
N TYR A 128 16.00 -5.59 -2.84
CA TYR A 128 17.27 -5.33 -2.17
C TYR A 128 18.18 -6.56 -2.20
N TYR A 129 17.69 -7.72 -1.74
CA TYR A 129 18.48 -8.96 -1.74
C TYR A 129 18.72 -9.51 -3.14
N LYS A 130 17.76 -9.36 -4.07
CA LYS A 130 17.96 -9.74 -5.48
C LYS A 130 19.14 -8.99 -6.08
N LEU A 131 19.23 -7.68 -5.89
CA LEU A 131 20.37 -6.89 -6.37
C LEU A 131 21.66 -7.24 -5.62
N LYS A 132 21.59 -7.35 -4.30
CA LYS A 132 22.76 -7.66 -3.47
C LYS A 132 23.41 -8.99 -3.85
N ASN A 133 22.60 -10.01 -4.11
CA ASN A 133 23.08 -11.34 -4.45
C ASN A 133 23.59 -11.45 -5.90
N SER A 134 23.20 -10.54 -6.79
CA SER A 134 23.62 -10.54 -8.20
C SER A 134 24.71 -9.52 -8.52
N SER A 135 25.18 -8.75 -7.54
CA SER A 135 26.17 -7.68 -7.73
C SER A 135 27.58 -8.18 -7.44
N ASP A 136 28.55 -7.73 -8.25
CA ASP A 136 29.98 -7.97 -7.99
C ASP A 136 30.50 -7.18 -6.78
N LYS A 137 29.73 -6.19 -6.31
CA LYS A 137 30.04 -5.30 -5.17
C LYS A 137 28.85 -5.18 -4.21
N PRO A 138 28.49 -6.25 -3.49
CA PRO A 138 27.32 -6.29 -2.62
C PRO A 138 27.37 -5.27 -1.46
N GLU A 139 28.56 -4.88 -1.03
CA GLU A 139 28.83 -3.90 0.03
C GLU A 139 28.53 -2.45 -0.39
N GLU A 140 28.54 -2.13 -1.68
CA GLU A 140 28.19 -0.80 -2.19
C GLU A 140 26.66 -0.57 -2.24
N ILE A 141 25.85 -1.64 -2.07
CA ILE A 141 24.40 -1.58 -2.15
C ILE A 141 23.80 -1.18 -0.80
N LYS A 142 23.28 0.05 -0.76
CA LYS A 142 22.71 0.68 0.42
C LYS A 142 21.25 0.31 0.61
N GLU A 143 20.84 -0.01 1.83
CA GLU A 143 19.42 -0.22 2.17
C GLU A 143 18.57 1.05 1.97
N GLU A 144 19.20 2.22 2.10
CA GLU A 144 18.60 3.56 1.92
C GLU A 144 17.77 3.64 0.63
N ASP A 145 18.33 3.12 -0.47
CA ASP A 145 17.77 3.20 -1.81
C ASP A 145 16.56 2.26 -2.01
N PHE A 146 16.28 1.40 -1.02
CA PHE A 146 15.23 0.38 -1.06
C PHE A 146 14.21 0.56 0.06
N ARG A 147 14.30 1.63 0.84
CA ARG A 147 13.36 1.92 1.92
C ARG A 147 12.29 2.89 1.47
N TYR A 148 11.07 2.68 1.97
CA TYR A 148 10.04 3.70 1.87
C TYR A 148 10.52 4.98 2.57
N PRO A 149 10.25 6.18 1.99
CA PRO A 149 10.71 7.43 2.56
C PRO A 149 10.00 7.81 3.87
N GLY A 150 8.90 7.12 4.20
CA GLY A 150 8.07 7.42 5.36
C GLY A 150 7.18 8.65 5.16
N PRO A 151 6.69 9.26 6.26
CA PRO A 151 7.10 9.01 7.65
C PRO A 151 6.55 7.70 8.23
N ILE A 152 7.03 7.30 9.41
CA ILE A 152 6.43 6.20 10.17
C ILE A 152 5.01 6.54 10.65
N PRO A 153 4.15 5.54 10.91
CA PRO A 153 2.83 5.76 11.48
C PRO A 153 2.82 6.66 12.71
N SER A 154 2.00 7.72 12.68
CA SER A 154 1.84 8.66 13.79
C SER A 154 0.58 8.45 14.62
N THR A 155 -0.33 7.57 14.19
CA THR A 155 -1.55 7.23 14.93
C THR A 155 -1.69 5.72 15.13
N LYS A 156 -2.57 5.30 16.06
CA LYS A 156 -2.91 3.89 16.25
C LYS A 156 -3.44 3.28 14.95
N GLU A 157 -4.33 3.99 14.27
CA GLU A 157 -4.98 3.54 13.03
C GLU A 157 -3.97 3.33 11.91
N SER A 158 -3.04 4.28 11.67
CA SER A 158 -2.02 4.09 10.62
C SER A 158 -1.06 2.94 10.97
N GLY A 159 -0.72 2.77 12.25
CA GLY A 159 0.12 1.65 12.69
C GLY A 159 -0.57 0.30 12.54
N ILE A 160 -1.86 0.23 12.85
CA ILE A 160 -2.66 -0.99 12.69
C ILE A 160 -2.85 -1.33 11.21
N ILE A 161 -3.09 -0.34 10.35
CA ILE A 161 -3.18 -0.57 8.90
C ILE A 161 -1.85 -1.11 8.37
N MET A 162 -0.71 -0.55 8.76
CA MET A 162 0.61 -1.07 8.38
C MET A 162 0.80 -2.54 8.75
N LEU A 163 0.35 -2.93 9.95
CA LEU A 163 0.43 -4.33 10.41
C LEU A 163 -0.57 -5.23 9.66
N ALA A 164 -1.81 -4.78 9.49
CA ALA A 164 -2.86 -5.52 8.79
C ALA A 164 -2.52 -5.76 7.32
N ASP A 165 -1.98 -4.76 6.63
CA ASP A 165 -1.45 -4.85 5.26
C ASP A 165 -0.39 -5.96 5.16
N SER A 166 0.62 -5.90 6.04
CA SER A 166 1.70 -6.89 6.08
C SER A 166 1.19 -8.32 6.34
N VAL A 167 0.23 -8.48 7.26
CA VAL A 167 -0.35 -9.79 7.60
C VAL A 167 -1.18 -10.35 6.45
N GLU A 168 -2.04 -9.54 5.82
CA GLU A 168 -2.87 -9.97 4.69
C GLU A 168 -2.00 -10.41 3.52
N ALA A 169 -1.02 -9.60 3.14
CA ALA A 169 -0.12 -9.88 2.03
C ALA A 169 0.70 -11.16 2.28
N ALA A 170 1.18 -11.36 3.51
CA ALA A 170 1.92 -12.57 3.88
C ALA A 170 1.04 -13.83 3.77
N VAL A 171 -0.18 -13.81 4.32
CA VAL A 171 -1.09 -14.96 4.29
C VAL A 171 -1.55 -15.30 2.87
N ARG A 172 -1.78 -14.28 2.03
CA ARG A 172 -2.16 -14.46 0.62
C ARG A 172 -1.05 -15.09 -0.23
N SER A 173 0.20 -14.92 0.17
CA SER A 173 1.38 -15.41 -0.56
C SER A 173 1.79 -16.85 -0.25
N ILE A 174 1.06 -17.53 0.65
CA ILE A 174 1.24 -18.94 1.02
C ILE A 174 0.39 -19.83 0.12
#